data_AF-A0A971UVA0-F1
#
_entry.id   AF-A0A971UVA0-F1
#
_cell.length_a   1.000
_cell.length_b   1.000
_cell.length_c   1.000
_cell.angle_alpha   90.00
_cell.angle_beta   90.00
_cell.angle_gamma   90.00
#
_symmetry.space_group_name_H-M   'P 1'
#
loop_
_entity.id
_entity.type
_entity.pdbx_description
1 polymer ?
#
loop_
_entity_poly.entity_id
_entity_poly.type
_entity_poly.pdbx_seq_one_letter_code
_entity_poly.pdbx_strand_id
1 'polypeptide(L)' 'MGKPDNIKDYNHHRVGDIDVYVKTDVVAKNDELTIKYSKFLWSEKLTVEGMVY' A
#
# COMPACT_ATOMS: atom_id res chain seq x y z
N MET A 1 -8.51 7.30 6.60
CA MET A 1 -8.64 5.88 6.18
C MET A 1 -7.82 5.06 7.16
N GLY A 2 -8.44 4.05 7.78
CA GLY A 2 -7.84 3.23 8.84
C GLY A 2 -7.73 1.76 8.43
N LYS A 3 -7.47 0.89 9.40
CA LYS A 3 -7.43 -0.56 9.21
C LYS A 3 -8.73 -1.07 8.55
N PRO A 4 -8.65 -1.95 7.54
CA PRO A 4 -9.83 -2.52 6.89
C PRO A 4 -10.65 -3.38 7.86
N ASP A 5 -11.97 -3.39 7.67
CA ASP A 5 -12.92 -4.11 8.53
C ASP A 5 -12.72 -5.64 8.47
N ASN A 6 -12.36 -6.16 7.29
CA ASN A 6 -12.06 -7.58 7.10
C ASN A 6 -10.59 -7.80 6.72
N ILE A 7 -9.75 -8.04 7.73
CA ILE A 7 -8.30 -8.25 7.55
C ILE A 7 -7.98 -9.49 6.71
N LYS A 8 -8.85 -10.49 6.70
CA LYS A 8 -8.58 -11.79 6.03
C LYS A 8 -8.43 -11.65 4.52
N ASP A 9 -9.01 -10.62 3.94
CA ASP A 9 -8.95 -10.34 2.51
C ASP A 9 -7.68 -9.54 2.14
N TYR A 10 -6.79 -9.29 3.11
CA TYR A 10 -5.60 -8.45 2.95
C TYR A 10 -4.34 -9.12 3.51
N ASN A 11 -3.26 -9.04 2.75
CA ASN A 11 -1.91 -9.19 3.25
C ASN A 11 -1.52 -7.93 4.03
N HIS A 12 -1.07 -8.13 5.28
CA HIS A 12 -0.60 -7.05 6.15
C HIS A 12 0.93 -6.96 6.11
N HIS A 13 1.43 -5.78 5.80
CA HIS A 13 2.85 -5.47 5.80
C HIS A 13 3.11 -4.27 6.70
N ARG A 14 4.14 -4.37 7.55
CA ARG A 14 4.56 -3.26 8.41
C ARG A 14 5.88 -2.68 7.91
N VAL A 15 5.89 -1.38 7.65
CA VAL A 15 7.08 -0.63 7.21
C VAL A 15 7.31 0.51 8.20
N GLY A 16 8.21 0.30 9.17
CA GLY A 16 8.38 1.21 10.30
C GLY A 16 7.09 1.36 11.13
N ASP A 17 6.56 2.58 11.18
CA ASP A 17 5.33 2.93 11.89
C ASP A 17 4.08 2.95 10.97
N ILE A 18 4.22 2.45 9.73
CA ILE A 18 3.14 2.42 8.75
C ILE A 18 2.63 0.98 8.60
N ASP A 19 1.32 0.81 8.79
CA ASP A 19 0.60 -0.43 8.46
C ASP A 19 0.04 -0.35 7.04
N VAL A 20 0.41 -1.33 6.21
CA VAL A 20 -0.03 -1.46 4.82
C VAL A 20 -0.89 -2.70 4.70
N TYR A 21 -2.10 -2.54 4.14
CA TYR A 21 -3.02 -3.64 3.86
C TYR A 21 -3.22 -3.75 2.35
N VAL A 22 -2.75 -4.84 1.75
CA VAL A 22 -2.84 -5.11 0.31
C VAL A 22 -3.85 -6.24 0.10
N LYS A 23 -4.87 -6.06 -0.75
CA LYS A 23 -5.82 -7.15 -1.01
C LYS A 23 -5.10 -8.39 -1.56
N THR A 24 -5.49 -9.57 -1.08
CA THR A 24 -4.85 -10.85 -1.43
C THR A 24 -4.96 -11.25 -2.90
N ASP A 25 -5.87 -10.63 -3.66
CA ASP A 25 -6.10 -10.88 -5.08
C ASP A 25 -5.37 -9.89 -6.01
N VAL A 26 -4.55 -8.99 -5.48
CA VAL A 26 -3.79 -8.03 -6.28
C VAL A 26 -2.62 -8.73 -6.96
N VAL A 27 -2.71 -8.87 -8.27
CA VAL A 27 -1.59 -9.33 -9.11
C VAL A 27 -0.67 -8.15 -9.38
N ALA A 28 0.47 -8.11 -8.68
CA ALA A 28 1.54 -7.16 -8.94
C ALA A 28 2.47 -7.72 -10.03
N LYS A 29 2.98 -6.85 -10.90
CA LYS A 29 3.95 -7.26 -11.91
C LYS A 29 5.31 -7.50 -11.23
N ASN A 30 5.94 -8.64 -11.52
CA ASN A 30 7.17 -9.11 -10.86
C ASN A 30 7.05 -9.25 -9.33
N ASP A 31 5.84 -9.48 -8.81
CA ASP A 31 5.57 -9.57 -7.36
C ASP A 31 5.95 -8.31 -6.55
N GLU A 32 6.15 -7.16 -7.22
CA GLU A 32 6.58 -5.91 -6.59
C GLU A 32 5.47 -4.84 -6.58
N LEU A 33 5.21 -4.30 -5.39
CA LEU A 33 4.37 -3.13 -5.18
C LEU A 33 5.24 -2.01 -4.59
N THR A 34 5.27 -0.85 -5.25
CA THR A 34 5.99 0.31 -4.74
C THR A 34 5.04 1.23 -4.00
N ILE A 35 5.34 1.47 -2.72
CA ILE A 35 4.59 2.40 -1.87
C ILE A 35 5.47 3.62 -1.64
N LYS A 36 5.02 4.77 -2.16
CA LYS A 36 5.72 6.05 -2.01
C LYS A 36 4.89 7.01 -1.19
N TYR A 37 5.39 7.36 -0.02
CA TYR A 37 4.89 8.49 0.74
C TYR A 37 5.67 9.75 0.35
N SER A 38 4.95 10.82 0.02
CA SER A 38 5.55 12.12 -0.27
C SER A 38 4.80 13.22 0.47
N LYS A 39 5.55 14.09 1.15
CA LYS A 39 5.05 15.28 1.81
C LYS A 39 5.58 16.52 1.11
N PHE A 40 4.70 17.37 0.61
CA PHE A 40 5.06 18.63 -0.04
C PHE A 40 4.25 19.77 0.58
N LEU A 41 4.94 20.68 1.28
CA LEU A 41 4.34 21.74 2.09
C LEU A 41 3.31 21.14 3.10
N TRP A 42 2.03 21.42 2.87
CA TRP A 42 0.89 20.98 3.68
C TRP A 42 0.17 19.77 3.11
N SER A 43 0.64 19.24 1.97
CA SER A 43 0.02 18.12 1.27
C SER A 43 0.79 16.84 1.54
N GLU A 44 0.06 15.82 1.95
CA GLU A 44 0.57 14.47 2.16
C GLU A 44 -0.06 13.55 1.12
N LYS A 45 0.76 12.81 0.38
CA LYS A 45 0.32 11.87 -0.65
C LYS A 45 0.93 10.51 -0.41
N LEU A 46 0.09 9.48 -0.47
CA LEU A 46 0.49 8.09 -0.53
C LEU A 46 0.18 7.58 -1.95
N THR A 47 1.20 7.16 -2.68
CA THR A 47 1.07 6.57 -4.02
C THR A 47 1.40 5.08 -3.91
N VAL A 48 0.49 4.25 -4.44
CA VAL A 48 0.72 2.81 -4.61
C VAL A 48 0.76 2.54 -6.11
N GLU A 49 1.91 2.14 -6.61
CA GLU A 49 2.13 1.80 -8.01
C GLU A 49 2.47 0.31 -8.13
N GLY A 50 1.63 -0.43 -8.85
CA GLY A 50 2.04 -1.67 -9.50
C GLY A 50 2.43 -1.30 -10.92
N MET A 51 3.68 -1.50 -11.34
CA MET A 51 4.10 -1.14 -12.69
C MET A 51 3.33 -1.99 -13.71
N VAL A 52 2.34 -1.40 -14.37
CA VAL A 52 1.77 -1.96 -15.60
C VAL A 52 2.73 -1.58 -16.73
N TYR A 53 3.57 -2.52 -17.16
CA TYR A 53 4.25 -2.43 -18.46
C TYR A 53 3.46 -3.24 -19.48
#